data_AF-A0A3B5L242-F1
#
_entry.id   AF-A0A3B5L242-F1
#
_cell.length_a   1.000
_cell.length_b   1.000
_cell.length_c   1.000
_cell.angle_alpha   90.00
_cell.angle_beta   90.00
_cell.angle_gamma   90.00
#
_symmetry.space_group_name_H-M   'P 1'
#
loop_
_entity.id
_entity.type
_entity.pdbx_description
1 polymer ?
#
loop_
_entity_poly.entity_id
_entity_poly.type
_entity_poly.pdbx_seq_one_letter_code
_entity_poly.pdbx_strand_id
1 'polypeptide(L)'
;TSSYHSADQPPLEDIVFPVLDILRLAVRHPQVNESLCGEAEGVQLCNHLLSLMRPEGRPANQLLALRTLCNSFSGRHGRALLVSQREAVLSRAADLAAVYNKNIHIALATLVLNYAGCFHVQPDLDAKAQCLSVASRALETVQDKEAIFRLLVALGTTVASDQTAQDLARSLGVGSQISKYSTVSEPSKLGECCQLVLKELQ
;
A
#
# COMPACT_ATOMS: atom_id res chain seq x y z
N THR A 1 24.61 -18.92 -43.91
CA THR A 1 24.38 -19.58 -42.61
C THR A 1 24.81 -18.65 -41.49
N SER A 2 23.91 -17.77 -41.05
CA SER A 2 24.08 -17.06 -39.77
C SER A 2 22.72 -16.53 -39.35
N SER A 3 21.97 -17.38 -38.66
CA SER A 3 20.65 -17.06 -38.09
C SER A 3 20.46 -17.89 -36.82
N TYR A 4 21.36 -17.72 -35.87
CA TYR A 4 21.26 -18.29 -34.53
C TYR A 4 21.91 -17.31 -33.55
N HIS A 5 21.12 -16.42 -32.92
CA HIS A 5 21.32 -15.91 -31.54
C HIS A 5 20.46 -14.66 -31.24
N SER A 6 19.12 -14.78 -31.32
CA SER A 6 18.26 -13.68 -30.85
C SER A 6 16.90 -14.11 -30.31
N ALA A 7 16.77 -15.33 -29.79
CA ALA A 7 15.47 -15.86 -29.33
C ALA A 7 15.41 -16.46 -27.91
N ASP A 8 16.46 -16.35 -27.09
CA ASP A 8 16.51 -17.10 -25.79
C ASP A 8 16.76 -16.23 -24.54
N GLN A 9 16.70 -14.90 -24.65
CA GLN A 9 16.63 -14.07 -23.45
C GLN A 9 15.17 -13.95 -23.02
N PRO A 10 14.81 -14.40 -21.80
CA PRO A 10 13.46 -14.17 -21.30
C PRO A 10 13.23 -12.65 -21.21
N PRO A 11 11.99 -12.16 -21.43
CA PRO A 11 11.66 -10.74 -21.30
C PRO A 11 12.23 -10.18 -20.00
N LEU A 12 12.70 -8.92 -19.98
CA LEU A 12 13.27 -8.32 -18.76
C LEU A 12 12.33 -8.42 -17.54
N GLU A 13 11.01 -8.40 -17.78
CA GLU A 13 9.98 -8.60 -16.75
C GLU A 13 10.06 -9.98 -16.06
N ASP A 14 10.72 -10.96 -16.68
CA ASP A 14 10.82 -12.33 -16.20
C ASP A 14 11.91 -12.55 -15.16
N ILE A 15 12.90 -11.66 -15.17
CA ILE A 15 14.14 -11.81 -14.38
C ILE A 15 14.42 -10.61 -13.47
N VAL A 16 13.49 -9.64 -13.39
CA VAL A 16 13.67 -8.43 -12.55
C VAL A 16 13.39 -8.70 -11.07
N PHE A 17 12.60 -9.72 -10.73
CA PHE A 17 12.21 -10.00 -9.34
C PHE A 17 13.39 -10.18 -8.37
N PRO A 18 14.54 -10.82 -8.70
CA PRO A 18 15.66 -10.94 -7.77
C PRO A 18 16.27 -9.57 -7.45
N VAL A 19 16.33 -8.67 -8.43
CA VAL A 19 16.80 -7.28 -8.25
C VAL A 19 15.86 -6.53 -7.32
N LEU A 20 14.54 -6.68 -7.51
CA LEU A 20 13.54 -6.08 -6.62
C LEU A 20 13.61 -6.62 -5.19
N ASP A 21 13.96 -7.91 -5.01
CA ASP A 21 14.09 -8.48 -3.66
C ASP A 21 15.35 -7.99 -2.92
N ILE A 22 16.43 -7.67 -3.64
CA ILE A 22 17.57 -6.93 -3.08
C ILE A 22 17.15 -5.49 -2.78
N LEU A 23 16.51 -4.82 -3.74
CA LEU A 23 16.11 -3.41 -3.62
C LEU A 23 15.20 -3.16 -2.42
N ARG A 24 14.18 -4.01 -2.21
CA ARG A 24 13.26 -3.86 -1.07
C ARG A 24 13.96 -3.98 0.27
N LEU A 25 15.07 -4.72 0.37
CA LEU A 25 15.90 -4.77 1.57
C LEU A 25 16.79 -3.53 1.67
N ALA A 26 17.47 -3.19 0.57
CA ALA A 26 18.44 -2.10 0.51
C ALA A 26 17.82 -0.73 0.82
N VAL A 27 16.62 -0.43 0.32
CA VAL A 27 15.96 0.89 0.46
C VAL A 27 15.64 1.28 1.91
N ARG A 28 15.75 0.35 2.86
CA ARG A 28 15.63 0.63 4.30
C ARG A 28 16.88 1.26 4.89
N HIS A 29 18.04 1.09 4.24
CA HIS A 29 19.29 1.69 4.68
C HIS A 29 19.26 3.20 4.42
N PRO A 30 19.60 4.08 5.39
CA PRO A 30 19.45 5.52 5.24
C PRO A 30 20.12 6.12 4.00
N GLN A 31 21.36 5.69 3.70
CA GLN A 31 22.09 6.18 2.51
C GLN A 31 21.46 5.72 1.19
N VAL A 32 20.93 4.48 1.15
CA VAL A 32 20.26 3.96 -0.05
C VAL A 32 18.91 4.67 -0.23
N ASN A 33 18.17 4.90 0.85
CA ASN A 33 16.92 5.65 0.82
C ASN A 33 17.13 7.08 0.31
N GLU A 34 18.17 7.76 0.80
CA GLU A 34 18.55 9.10 0.33
C GLU A 34 18.92 9.09 -1.15
N SER A 35 19.80 8.19 -1.57
CA SER A 35 20.25 8.12 -2.97
C SER A 35 19.15 7.71 -3.95
N LEU A 36 18.24 6.82 -3.56
CA LEU A 36 17.24 6.25 -4.47
C LEU A 36 15.86 6.93 -4.38
N CYS A 37 15.57 7.64 -3.29
CA CYS A 37 14.29 8.34 -3.10
C CYS A 37 14.44 9.87 -3.09
N GLY A 38 15.65 10.40 -3.22
CA GLY A 38 15.91 11.83 -3.35
C GLY A 38 15.61 12.35 -4.75
N GLU A 39 15.22 13.63 -4.83
CA GLU A 39 15.22 14.44 -6.05
C GLU A 39 14.55 13.76 -7.27
N ALA A 40 15.20 13.80 -8.43
CA ALA A 40 14.66 13.29 -9.69
C ALA A 40 14.72 11.76 -9.76
N GLU A 41 15.75 11.16 -9.15
CA GLU A 41 15.97 9.71 -9.08
C GLU A 41 14.80 9.02 -8.36
N GLY A 42 14.30 9.63 -7.29
CA GLY A 42 13.13 9.15 -6.57
C GLY A 42 11.89 9.06 -7.44
N VAL A 43 11.61 10.09 -8.24
CA VAL A 43 10.45 10.09 -9.16
C VAL A 43 10.61 9.03 -10.24
N GLN A 44 11.81 8.87 -10.80
CA GLN A 44 12.10 7.84 -11.81
C GLN A 44 11.92 6.42 -11.23
N LEU A 45 12.47 6.17 -10.04
CA LEU A 45 12.29 4.90 -9.34
C LEU A 45 10.81 4.62 -9.07
N CYS A 46 10.08 5.61 -8.55
CA CYS A 46 8.66 5.48 -8.27
C CYS A 46 7.87 5.11 -9.53
N ASN A 47 8.08 5.84 -10.65
CA ASN A 47 7.44 5.55 -11.92
C ASN A 47 7.77 4.14 -12.45
N HIS A 48 9.02 3.71 -12.29
CA HIS A 48 9.42 2.35 -12.66
C HIS A 48 8.69 1.30 -11.81
N LEU A 49 8.63 1.46 -10.49
CA LEU A 49 7.88 0.55 -9.60
C LEU A 49 6.39 0.50 -9.96
N LEU A 50 5.77 1.66 -10.27
CA LEU A 50 4.36 1.71 -10.69
C LEU A 50 4.11 0.99 -12.02
N SER A 51 5.07 1.00 -12.94
CA SER A 51 4.97 0.26 -14.20
C SER A 51 4.97 -1.27 -14.01
N LEU A 52 5.60 -1.75 -12.93
CA LEU A 52 5.65 -3.17 -12.55
C LEU A 52 4.40 -3.62 -11.77
N MET A 53 3.59 -2.66 -11.32
CA MET A 53 2.36 -2.89 -10.55
C MET A 53 1.09 -2.98 -11.41
N ARG A 54 1.22 -3.08 -12.74
CA ARG A 54 0.06 -3.30 -13.63
C ARG A 54 -0.65 -4.61 -13.28
N PRO A 55 -1.99 -4.69 -13.16
CA PRO A 55 -2.70 -5.91 -12.78
C PRO A 55 -2.40 -7.14 -13.66
N GLU A 56 -2.14 -6.91 -14.94
CA GLU A 56 -1.78 -7.94 -15.94
C GLU A 56 -0.31 -8.38 -15.85
N GLY A 57 0.49 -7.68 -15.05
CA GLY A 57 1.89 -7.96 -14.82
C GLY A 57 2.13 -9.19 -13.94
N ARG A 58 3.41 -9.49 -13.70
CA ARG A 58 3.79 -10.67 -12.91
C ARG A 58 3.54 -10.46 -11.41
N PRO A 59 2.86 -11.39 -10.72
CA PRO A 59 2.61 -11.27 -9.27
C PRO A 59 3.86 -11.09 -8.41
N ALA A 60 4.98 -11.70 -8.80
CA ALA A 60 6.25 -11.52 -8.09
C ALA A 60 6.75 -10.08 -8.15
N ASN A 61 6.68 -9.45 -9.33
CA ASN A 61 7.12 -8.07 -9.54
C ASN A 61 6.19 -7.09 -8.82
N GLN A 62 4.88 -7.27 -8.95
CA GLN A 62 3.86 -6.48 -8.24
C GLN A 62 4.09 -6.50 -6.72
N LEU A 63 4.29 -7.70 -6.17
CA LEU A 63 4.53 -7.89 -4.74
C LEU A 63 5.82 -7.18 -4.26
N LEU A 64 6.92 -7.37 -4.99
CA LEU A 64 8.21 -6.78 -4.59
C LEU A 64 8.25 -5.28 -4.82
N ALA A 65 7.56 -4.76 -5.84
CA ALA A 65 7.37 -3.33 -6.03
C ALA A 65 6.59 -2.71 -4.87
N LEU A 66 5.44 -3.29 -4.49
CA LEU A 66 4.68 -2.86 -3.32
C LEU A 66 5.53 -2.89 -2.04
N ARG A 67 6.28 -3.96 -1.80
CA ARG A 67 7.17 -4.09 -0.64
C ARG A 67 8.31 -3.07 -0.66
N THR A 68 8.83 -2.72 -1.83
CA THR A 68 9.83 -1.66 -1.97
C THR A 68 9.25 -0.32 -1.54
N LEU A 69 8.07 0.04 -2.07
CA LEU A 69 7.35 1.27 -1.68
C LEU A 69 7.07 1.29 -0.16
N CYS A 70 6.59 0.18 0.42
CA CYS A 70 6.37 0.06 1.87
C CYS A 70 7.65 0.35 2.65
N ASN A 71 8.77 -0.26 2.24
CA ASN A 71 10.03 -0.16 2.95
C ASN A 71 10.69 1.22 2.81
N SER A 72 10.42 1.94 1.71
CA SER A 72 10.89 3.32 1.52
C SER A 72 10.40 4.29 2.60
N PHE A 73 9.24 4.02 3.24
CA PHE A 73 8.77 4.80 4.40
C PHE A 73 9.71 4.77 5.61
N SER A 74 10.70 3.88 5.64
CA SER A 74 11.70 3.80 6.73
C SER A 74 12.58 5.07 6.80
N GLY A 75 12.84 5.72 5.66
CA GLY A 75 13.69 6.92 5.58
C GLY A 75 12.92 8.20 5.23
N ARG A 76 13.50 9.36 5.52
CA ARG A 76 12.85 10.68 5.31
C ARG A 76 12.58 10.96 3.82
N HIS A 77 13.52 10.62 2.94
CA HIS A 77 13.39 10.89 1.50
C HIS A 77 12.33 9.99 0.88
N GLY A 78 12.30 8.70 1.24
CA GLY A 78 11.23 7.80 0.82
C GLY A 78 9.85 8.24 1.29
N ARG A 79 9.70 8.72 2.54
CA ARG A 79 8.43 9.31 3.00
C ARG A 79 8.04 10.54 2.18
N ALA A 80 8.95 11.49 1.97
CA ALA A 80 8.68 12.70 1.21
C ALA A 80 8.30 12.41 -0.25
N LEU A 81 9.03 11.48 -0.89
CA LEU A 81 8.73 11.01 -2.24
C LEU A 81 7.32 10.41 -2.31
N LEU A 82 6.97 9.50 -1.40
CA LEU A 82 5.68 8.80 -1.46
C LEU A 82 4.51 9.74 -1.12
N VAL A 83 4.68 10.68 -0.20
CA VAL A 83 3.67 11.73 0.04
C VAL A 83 3.48 12.62 -1.20
N SER A 84 4.56 13.00 -1.90
CA SER A 84 4.47 13.82 -3.12
C SER A 84 3.89 13.06 -4.31
N GLN A 85 4.09 11.75 -4.40
CA GLN A 85 3.55 10.87 -5.45
C GLN A 85 2.28 10.09 -5.04
N ARG A 86 1.64 10.48 -3.91
CA ARG A 86 0.59 9.69 -3.26
C ARG A 86 -0.54 9.31 -4.20
N GLU A 87 -0.97 10.21 -5.09
CA GLU A 87 -2.10 9.97 -5.97
C GLU A 87 -1.85 8.84 -6.95
N ALA A 88 -0.71 8.88 -7.65
CA ALA A 88 -0.29 7.84 -8.58
C ALA A 88 -0.06 6.51 -7.86
N VAL A 89 0.59 6.55 -6.69
CA VAL A 89 0.92 5.36 -5.90
C VAL A 89 -0.33 4.67 -5.36
N LEU A 90 -1.23 5.41 -4.70
CA LEU A 90 -2.45 4.87 -4.10
C LEU A 90 -3.45 4.42 -5.17
N SER A 91 -3.58 5.15 -6.28
CA SER A 91 -4.40 4.73 -7.42
C SER A 91 -3.91 3.39 -7.99
N ARG A 92 -2.61 3.28 -8.29
CA ARG A 92 -2.06 2.02 -8.83
C ARG A 92 -2.13 0.88 -7.83
N ALA A 93 -1.90 1.15 -6.54
CA ALA A 93 -2.07 0.15 -5.50
C ALA A 93 -3.52 -0.36 -5.48
N ALA A 94 -4.52 0.53 -5.50
CA ALA A 94 -5.93 0.15 -5.46
C ALA A 94 -6.38 -0.78 -6.61
N ASP A 95 -5.69 -0.78 -7.76
CA ASP A 95 -5.94 -1.72 -8.84
C ASP A 95 -5.51 -3.16 -8.48
N LEU A 96 -4.46 -3.30 -7.66
CA LEU A 96 -3.94 -4.60 -7.24
C LEU A 96 -4.84 -5.32 -6.22
N ALA A 97 -5.87 -4.66 -5.69
CA ALA A 97 -6.90 -5.31 -4.86
C ALA A 97 -7.74 -6.33 -5.67
N ALA A 98 -7.72 -6.26 -7.01
CA ALA A 98 -8.35 -7.24 -7.89
C ALA A 98 -7.45 -8.46 -8.18
N VAL A 99 -6.15 -8.38 -7.87
CA VAL A 99 -5.21 -9.49 -8.10
C VAL A 99 -5.32 -10.48 -6.96
N TYR A 100 -5.88 -11.66 -7.23
CA TYR A 100 -6.19 -12.68 -6.22
C TYR A 100 -4.93 -13.37 -5.62
N ASN A 101 -4.15 -12.62 -4.85
CA ASN A 101 -2.92 -13.06 -4.20
C ASN A 101 -2.82 -12.45 -2.80
N LYS A 102 -2.87 -13.30 -1.77
CA LYS A 102 -2.82 -12.86 -0.36
C LYS A 102 -1.59 -12.02 -0.03
N ASN A 103 -0.42 -12.31 -0.62
CA ASN A 103 0.80 -11.57 -0.30
C ASN A 103 0.75 -10.16 -0.87
N ILE A 104 0.14 -9.99 -2.06
CA ILE A 104 -0.09 -8.68 -2.67
C ILE A 104 -1.07 -7.88 -1.82
N HIS A 105 -2.18 -8.49 -1.40
CA HIS A 105 -3.14 -7.83 -0.52
C HIS A 105 -2.54 -7.39 0.82
N ILE A 106 -1.68 -8.22 1.44
CA ILE A 106 -0.97 -7.83 2.66
C ILE A 106 -0.03 -6.65 2.39
N ALA A 107 0.71 -6.67 1.28
CA ALA A 107 1.63 -5.58 0.92
C ALA A 107 0.87 -4.28 0.60
N LEU A 108 -0.25 -4.36 -0.12
CA LEU A 108 -1.17 -3.25 -0.35
C LEU A 108 -1.68 -2.67 0.97
N ALA A 109 -2.23 -3.51 1.85
CA ALA A 109 -2.75 -3.07 3.14
C ALA A 109 -1.66 -2.40 4.00
N THR A 110 -0.42 -2.91 3.91
CA THR A 110 0.75 -2.31 4.58
C THR A 110 1.08 -0.93 4.01
N LEU A 111 1.00 -0.76 2.69
CA LEU A 111 1.26 0.52 2.04
C LEU A 111 0.25 1.57 2.50
N VAL A 112 -1.04 1.22 2.51
CA VAL A 112 -2.12 2.10 2.98
C VAL A 112 -1.94 2.45 4.45
N LEU A 113 -1.56 1.49 5.29
CA LEU A 113 -1.24 1.73 6.71
C LEU A 113 -0.06 2.69 6.89
N ASN A 114 1.00 2.57 6.09
CA ASN A 114 2.14 3.48 6.16
C ASN A 114 1.75 4.93 5.78
N TYR A 115 0.87 5.10 4.79
CA TYR A 115 0.28 6.41 4.47
C TYR A 115 -0.57 6.95 5.62
N ALA A 116 -1.45 6.13 6.19
CA ALA A 116 -2.26 6.52 7.36
C ALA A 116 -1.37 7.03 8.50
N GLY A 117 -0.26 6.34 8.79
CA GLY A 117 0.72 6.78 9.79
C GLY A 117 1.38 8.12 9.48
N CYS A 118 1.62 8.43 8.20
CA CYS A 118 2.15 9.73 7.79
C CYS A 118 1.12 10.85 7.92
N PHE A 119 -0.14 10.57 7.61
CA PHE A 119 -1.22 11.58 7.60
C PHE A 119 -1.87 11.76 8.97
N HIS A 120 -1.74 10.82 9.90
CA HIS A 120 -2.32 10.92 11.23
C HIS A 120 -2.00 12.25 11.92
N VAL A 121 -0.73 12.68 11.84
CA VAL A 121 -0.25 13.92 12.47
C VAL A 121 -0.42 15.17 11.60
N GLN A 122 -0.93 15.05 10.38
CA GLN A 122 -1.04 16.15 9.42
C GLN A 122 -2.50 16.57 9.25
N PRO A 123 -2.82 17.88 9.23
CA PRO A 123 -4.15 18.38 8.93
C PRO A 123 -4.40 18.40 7.41
N ASP A 124 -4.20 17.26 6.73
CA ASP A 124 -4.40 17.10 5.30
C ASP A 124 -5.62 16.20 5.04
N LEU A 125 -6.78 16.83 4.89
CA LEU A 125 -8.04 16.12 4.70
C LEU A 125 -8.09 15.37 3.36
N ASP A 126 -7.48 15.90 2.30
CA ASP A 126 -7.48 15.27 0.99
C ASP A 126 -6.66 13.97 1.01
N ALA A 127 -5.50 14.00 1.66
CA ALA A 127 -4.68 12.81 1.87
C ALA A 127 -5.40 11.76 2.73
N LYS A 128 -6.09 12.18 3.81
CA LYS A 128 -6.91 11.28 4.64
C LYS A 128 -8.08 10.70 3.85
N ALA A 129 -8.77 11.51 3.05
CA ALA A 129 -9.88 11.08 2.17
C ALA A 129 -9.42 9.98 1.21
N GLN A 130 -8.26 10.17 0.58
CA GLN A 130 -7.69 9.20 -0.33
C GLN A 130 -7.32 7.89 0.38
N CYS A 131 -6.73 7.97 1.57
CA CYS A 131 -6.41 6.81 2.39
C CYS A 131 -7.68 6.02 2.77
N LEU A 132 -8.73 6.70 3.25
CA LEU A 132 -10.02 6.10 3.58
C LEU A 132 -10.67 5.42 2.37
N SER A 133 -10.68 6.10 1.22
CA SER A 133 -11.27 5.58 -0.02
C SER A 133 -10.56 4.31 -0.50
N VAL A 134 -9.22 4.30 -0.54
CA VAL A 134 -8.45 3.13 -0.96
C VAL A 134 -8.58 1.98 0.03
N ALA A 135 -8.57 2.27 1.34
CA ALA A 135 -8.76 1.24 2.36
C ALA A 135 -10.15 0.60 2.26
N SER A 136 -11.19 1.43 2.13
CA SER A 136 -12.58 0.99 1.96
C SER A 136 -12.72 0.15 0.70
N ARG A 137 -12.25 0.61 -0.47
CA ARG A 137 -12.31 -0.17 -1.71
C ARG A 137 -11.57 -1.51 -1.59
N ALA A 138 -10.40 -1.55 -0.96
CA ALA A 138 -9.66 -2.81 -0.76
C ALA A 138 -10.42 -3.81 0.13
N LEU A 139 -11.16 -3.34 1.14
CA LEU A 139 -11.97 -4.20 2.03
C LEU A 139 -13.16 -4.87 1.32
N GLU A 140 -13.53 -4.42 0.11
CA GLU A 140 -14.56 -5.08 -0.69
C GLU A 140 -14.08 -6.40 -1.29
N THR A 141 -12.79 -6.52 -1.61
CA THR A 141 -12.23 -7.67 -2.35
C THR A 141 -11.30 -8.54 -1.51
N VAL A 142 -10.58 -7.96 -0.55
CA VAL A 142 -9.57 -8.66 0.24
C VAL A 142 -10.21 -9.63 1.23
N GLN A 143 -9.75 -10.88 1.20
CA GLN A 143 -10.23 -11.95 2.10
C GLN A 143 -9.21 -12.37 3.16
N ASP A 144 -7.93 -12.06 2.95
CA ASP A 144 -6.86 -12.42 3.89
C ASP A 144 -7.02 -11.63 5.19
N LYS A 145 -7.10 -12.34 6.33
CA LYS A 145 -7.37 -11.75 7.63
C LYS A 145 -6.26 -10.80 8.10
N GLU A 146 -5.00 -11.03 7.72
CA GLU A 146 -3.90 -10.13 8.05
C GLU A 146 -3.96 -8.84 7.23
N ALA A 147 -4.32 -8.95 5.95
CA ALA A 147 -4.56 -7.78 5.11
C ALA A 147 -5.77 -6.96 5.60
N ILE A 148 -6.89 -7.61 5.93
CA ILE A 148 -8.07 -6.95 6.51
C ILE A 148 -7.69 -6.25 7.81
N PHE A 149 -6.99 -6.93 8.72
CA PHE A 149 -6.52 -6.33 9.97
C PHE A 149 -5.70 -5.06 9.72
N ARG A 150 -4.73 -5.09 8.80
CA ARG A 150 -3.93 -3.91 8.47
C ARG A 150 -4.75 -2.77 7.86
N LEU A 151 -5.76 -3.06 7.05
CA LEU A 151 -6.69 -2.06 6.52
C LEU A 151 -7.55 -1.43 7.62
N LEU A 152 -8.02 -2.23 8.59
CA LEU A 152 -8.73 -1.70 9.76
C LEU A 152 -7.83 -0.79 10.60
N VAL A 153 -6.57 -1.17 10.83
CA VAL A 153 -5.60 -0.31 11.50
C VAL A 153 -5.36 0.97 10.71
N ALA A 154 -5.29 0.91 9.37
CA ALA A 154 -5.13 2.10 8.53
C ALA A 154 -6.34 3.05 8.63
N LEU A 155 -7.56 2.51 8.58
CA LEU A 155 -8.79 3.28 8.78
C LEU A 155 -8.80 3.95 10.16
N GLY A 156 -8.58 3.17 11.22
CA GLY A 156 -8.52 3.69 12.60
C GLY A 156 -7.46 4.77 12.77
N THR A 157 -6.24 4.54 12.26
CA THR A 157 -5.14 5.52 12.32
C THR A 157 -5.49 6.82 11.60
N THR A 158 -6.22 6.73 10.47
CA THR A 158 -6.60 7.90 9.67
C THR A 158 -7.64 8.78 10.39
N VAL A 159 -8.58 8.17 11.11
CA VAL A 159 -9.67 8.89 11.81
C VAL A 159 -9.36 9.22 13.27
N ALA A 160 -8.37 8.57 13.86
CA ALA A 160 -8.05 8.73 15.28
C ALA A 160 -7.77 10.19 15.63
N SER A 161 -8.51 10.72 16.62
CA SER A 161 -8.37 12.10 17.11
C SER A 161 -8.59 13.20 16.04
N ASP A 162 -9.34 12.91 14.97
CA ASP A 162 -9.67 13.89 13.92
C ASP A 162 -11.17 13.83 13.57
N GLN A 163 -11.94 14.80 14.07
CA GLN A 163 -13.38 14.87 13.86
C GLN A 163 -13.76 14.98 12.38
N THR A 164 -12.99 15.72 11.60
CA THR A 164 -13.28 15.92 10.17
C THR A 164 -13.06 14.63 9.38
N ALA A 165 -12.00 13.88 9.73
CA ALA A 165 -11.76 12.56 9.16
C ALA A 165 -12.81 11.52 9.60
N GLN A 166 -13.28 11.58 10.85
CA GLN A 166 -14.39 10.75 11.34
C GLN A 166 -15.68 11.03 10.56
N ASP A 167 -16.06 12.31 10.40
CA ASP A 167 -17.25 12.71 9.66
C ASP A 167 -17.20 12.26 8.20
N LEU A 168 -16.02 12.37 7.57
CA LEU A 168 -15.78 11.86 6.23
C LEU A 168 -15.89 10.33 6.14
N ALA A 169 -15.31 9.60 7.10
CA ALA A 169 -15.43 8.14 7.13
C ALA A 169 -16.90 7.69 7.32
N ARG A 170 -17.69 8.43 8.10
CA ARG A 170 -19.14 8.18 8.22
C ARG A 170 -19.87 8.43 6.90
N SER A 171 -19.57 9.53 6.20
CA SER A 171 -20.22 9.85 4.92
C SER A 171 -19.88 8.85 3.81
N LEU A 172 -18.68 8.24 3.86
CA LEU A 172 -18.27 7.14 3.00
C LEU A 172 -18.86 5.78 3.39
N GLY A 173 -19.59 5.67 4.51
CA GLY A 173 -20.21 4.43 4.95
C GLY A 173 -19.24 3.39 5.51
N VAL A 174 -18.05 3.79 5.95
CA VAL A 174 -17.00 2.89 6.45
C VAL A 174 -17.51 2.03 7.62
N GLY A 175 -18.26 2.61 8.56
CA GLY A 175 -18.80 1.88 9.72
C GLY A 175 -19.69 0.70 9.31
N SER A 176 -20.61 0.92 8.37
CA SER A 176 -21.48 -0.14 7.84
C SER A 176 -20.67 -1.24 7.15
N GLN A 177 -19.66 -0.85 6.37
CA GLN A 177 -18.81 -1.78 5.63
C GLN A 177 -18.01 -2.72 6.54
N ILE A 178 -17.44 -2.18 7.63
CA ILE A 178 -16.56 -2.96 8.52
C ILE A 178 -17.31 -3.70 9.61
N SER A 179 -18.59 -3.38 9.87
CA SER A 179 -19.40 -3.97 10.94
C SER A 179 -19.32 -5.49 11.06
N LYS A 180 -19.30 -6.19 9.91
CA LYS A 180 -19.16 -7.66 9.81
C LYS A 180 -17.89 -8.23 10.43
N TYR A 181 -16.84 -7.43 10.58
CA TYR A 181 -15.56 -7.84 11.14
C TYR A 181 -15.54 -7.78 12.69
N SER A 182 -16.47 -7.05 13.31
CA SER A 182 -16.54 -6.88 14.76
C SER A 182 -16.84 -8.17 15.54
N THR A 183 -17.38 -9.18 14.86
CA THR A 183 -17.74 -10.49 15.42
C THR A 183 -16.70 -11.57 15.13
N VAL A 184 -15.61 -11.25 14.43
CA VAL A 184 -14.54 -12.20 14.12
C VAL A 184 -13.75 -12.51 15.39
N SER A 185 -13.78 -13.78 15.81
CA SER A 185 -13.05 -14.26 16.99
C SER A 185 -11.60 -14.64 16.70
N GLU A 186 -11.27 -15.04 15.47
CA GLU A 186 -9.95 -15.54 15.11
C GLU A 186 -9.43 -14.93 13.80
N PRO A 187 -8.26 -14.24 13.80
CA PRO A 187 -7.48 -13.87 14.98
C PRO A 187 -8.20 -12.76 15.77
N SER A 188 -8.18 -12.83 17.10
CA SER A 188 -8.95 -11.92 17.97
C SER A 188 -8.67 -10.44 17.70
N LYS A 189 -7.40 -10.11 17.39
CA LYS A 189 -6.94 -8.76 17.02
C LYS A 189 -7.78 -8.10 15.91
N LEU A 190 -8.36 -8.88 15.01
CA LEU A 190 -9.18 -8.37 13.91
C LEU A 190 -10.51 -7.84 14.45
N GLY A 191 -11.23 -8.65 15.23
CA GLY A 191 -12.49 -8.24 15.85
C GLY A 191 -12.31 -7.09 16.83
N GLU A 192 -11.30 -7.17 17.70
CA GLU A 192 -10.95 -6.12 18.66
C GLU A 192 -10.63 -4.79 17.95
N CYS A 193 -9.79 -4.82 16.91
CA CYS A 193 -9.46 -3.63 16.13
C CYS A 193 -10.70 -3.04 15.45
N CYS A 194 -11.55 -3.87 14.84
CA CYS A 194 -12.78 -3.41 14.23
C CYS A 194 -13.71 -2.70 15.23
N GLN A 195 -13.85 -3.24 16.45
CA GLN A 195 -14.69 -2.63 17.49
C GLN A 195 -14.15 -1.25 17.91
N LEU A 196 -12.83 -1.09 18.01
CA LEU A 196 -12.21 0.20 18.29
C LEU A 196 -12.48 1.21 17.17
N VAL A 197 -12.32 0.81 15.90
CA VAL A 197 -12.61 1.69 14.76
C VAL A 197 -14.08 2.09 14.73
N LEU A 198 -15.01 1.16 14.98
CA LEU A 198 -16.44 1.47 15.04
C LEU A 198 -16.77 2.47 16.15
N LYS A 199 -16.09 2.39 17.30
CA LYS A 199 -16.28 3.33 18.40
C LYS A 199 -15.84 4.76 18.04
N GLU A 200 -14.77 4.91 17.27
CA GLU A 200 -14.31 6.22 16.76
C GLU A 200 -15.27 6.82 15.71
N LEU A 201 -16.14 6.01 15.11
CA LEU A 201 -17.09 6.43 14.08
C LEU A 201 -18.52 6.63 14.60
N GLN A 202 -18.75 6.47 15.92
CA GLN A 202 -20.01 6.81 16.58
C GLN A 202 -20.16 8.33 16.73
#